data_AF-A0A8T4TGF4-F1
#
_entry.id   AF-A0A8T4TGF4-F1
#
_cell.length_a   1.000
_cell.length_b   1.000
_cell.length_c   1.000
_cell.angle_alpha   90.00
_cell.angle_beta   90.00
_cell.angle_gamma   90.00
#
_symmetry.space_group_name_H-M   'P 1'
#
loop_
_entity.id
_entity.type
_entity.pdbx_description
1 polymer ?
#
loop_
_entity_poly.entity_id
_entity_poly.type
_entity_poly.pdbx_seq_one_letter_code
_entity_poly.pdbx_strand_id
1 'polypeptide(L)'
;MVRGDRAIFLTLLIFIILINSFVVFAAEDNASVAGTASTSADAVVPLGYDQAKSYEWLYNKVKNATFGVDQRAISTIALLQNPPGNAEGFVEALRDSEDRVNFCWPNGGCKVKDTALATLALILAGQNTAKEVAWLKNAKIPGLGSGDWWIVIKAGSSNNGSCQFSYKGANKTFDLQDDKVKLPRGGFTPGQYYVGLNDLSPNLKTLVQPSISVSCDTILNPIVTLIYKPNVNTFFIQRSDPGSNLQFKVANACFGTQVPSGSCNYDSTAYATWALLEIGAINNDPELSLENIGTHIYLESQTINKKNDPIALGLLNRILIKAGSAGPSFVSDLVKLQKAVDGSWGDITSTAIASFGLTGSDKSDSVARGISYLIDKVGKDGSWGGSVESTSWALIALHGGGLSVRLLGSGDVPVSNVEVCGNGLDDDADGADDCAEAECLDNAVCQCVNNIKDGDEDSIDCGGSCPVACEEQLPEEGKVEEGKKEEPVEVATEPTEEKKSLWWLWVLIILFLVGGVLFFYVKYIKTGKIVLSNIFKKKPKGPTFEDFRRQSEFRPVQTAQPQRTQSKSPVRPAQPGKPFTTMKPKSKEDEELERSMREAEKLLKG
;
A
#
# COMPACT_ATOMS: atom_id res chain seq x y z
N MET A 1 -2.81 -58.39 -21.04
CA MET A 1 -2.31 -57.01 -21.19
C MET A 1 -1.93 -56.50 -19.79
N VAL A 2 -0.89 -57.09 -19.20
CA VAL A 2 -0.52 -56.89 -17.78
C VAL A 2 1.01 -57.05 -17.70
N ARG A 3 1.74 -55.93 -17.73
CA ARG A 3 3.14 -55.79 -17.22
C ARG A 3 3.76 -54.42 -17.52
N GLY A 4 3.27 -53.69 -18.53
CA GLY A 4 3.84 -52.39 -18.94
C GLY A 4 3.48 -51.21 -18.02
N ASP A 5 2.24 -51.15 -17.54
CA ASP A 5 1.75 -49.93 -16.87
C ASP A 5 2.20 -49.79 -15.41
N ARG A 6 2.59 -50.89 -14.76
CA ARG A 6 3.11 -50.86 -13.38
C ARG A 6 4.49 -50.25 -13.28
N ALA A 7 5.33 -50.38 -14.32
CA ALA A 7 6.67 -49.81 -14.34
C ALA A 7 6.64 -48.28 -14.49
N ILE A 8 5.68 -47.76 -15.28
CA ILE A 8 5.52 -46.32 -15.52
C ILE A 8 4.94 -45.63 -14.28
N PHE A 9 3.99 -46.27 -13.59
CA PHE A 9 3.45 -45.72 -12.35
C PHE A 9 4.49 -45.69 -11.22
N LEU A 10 5.34 -46.71 -11.12
CA LEU A 10 6.38 -46.78 -10.10
C LEU A 10 7.48 -45.75 -10.34
N THR A 11 7.89 -45.52 -11.59
CA THR A 11 8.89 -44.48 -11.90
C THR A 11 8.34 -43.08 -11.69
N LEU A 12 7.06 -42.83 -11.97
CA LEU A 12 6.43 -41.53 -11.72
C LEU A 12 6.29 -41.25 -10.22
N LEU A 13 5.98 -42.27 -9.42
CA LEU A 13 5.88 -42.15 -7.96
C LEU A 13 7.25 -41.87 -7.31
N ILE A 14 8.31 -42.55 -7.77
CA ILE A 14 9.69 -42.31 -7.31
C ILE A 14 10.15 -40.90 -7.70
N PHE A 15 9.77 -40.41 -8.87
CA PHE A 15 10.10 -39.05 -9.31
C PHE A 15 9.39 -37.97 -8.46
N ILE A 16 8.13 -38.20 -8.08
CA ILE A 16 7.38 -37.29 -7.18
C ILE A 16 7.95 -37.30 -5.76
N ILE A 17 8.37 -38.47 -5.25
CA ILE A 17 9.01 -38.57 -3.93
C ILE A 17 10.37 -37.87 -3.92
N LEU A 18 11.16 -37.97 -4.99
CA LEU A 18 12.44 -37.27 -5.11
C LEU A 18 12.27 -35.74 -5.19
N ILE A 19 11.25 -35.23 -5.89
CA ILE A 19 10.99 -33.78 -5.96
C ILE A 19 10.56 -33.24 -4.59
N ASN A 20 9.71 -33.95 -3.85
CA ASN A 20 9.27 -33.50 -2.53
C ASN A 20 10.37 -33.59 -1.46
N SER A 21 11.35 -34.50 -1.63
CA SER A 21 12.49 -34.60 -0.70
C SER A 21 13.48 -33.44 -0.84
N PHE A 22 13.46 -32.69 -1.95
CA PHE A 22 14.30 -31.51 -2.17
C PHE A 22 13.66 -30.19 -1.67
N VAL A 23 12.35 -30.17 -1.41
CA VAL A 23 11.66 -28.96 -0.91
C VAL A 23 11.75 -28.83 0.62
N VAL A 24 12.06 -29.91 1.33
CA VAL A 24 12.10 -29.94 2.81
C VAL A 24 13.47 -29.54 3.40
N PHE A 25 14.50 -29.32 2.59
CA PHE A 25 15.85 -28.92 3.05
C PHE A 25 16.18 -27.43 2.86
N ALA A 26 15.19 -26.58 2.57
CA ALA A 26 15.39 -25.13 2.37
C ALA A 26 14.68 -24.25 3.41
N ALA A 27 14.41 -24.79 4.60
CA ALA A 27 13.84 -24.03 5.71
C ALA A 27 14.48 -24.48 7.03
N GLU A 28 15.66 -23.93 7.32
CA GLU A 28 16.15 -23.52 8.65
C GLU A 28 17.64 -23.27 8.51
N ASP A 29 18.04 -22.00 8.59
CA ASP A 29 19.28 -21.56 9.23
C ASP A 29 19.14 -20.06 9.52
N ASN A 30 18.98 -19.75 10.81
CA ASN A 30 19.19 -18.43 11.37
C ASN A 30 20.68 -18.10 11.29
N ALA A 31 21.04 -17.03 10.58
CA ALA A 31 22.36 -16.45 10.66
C ALA A 31 22.26 -14.92 10.77
N SER A 32 22.76 -14.43 11.89
CA SER A 32 22.94 -13.04 12.27
C SER A 32 23.73 -12.24 11.22
N VAL A 33 23.34 -10.97 11.16
CA VAL A 33 23.79 -9.91 10.26
C VAL A 33 25.30 -9.64 10.37
N ALA A 34 25.99 -9.71 9.24
CA ALA A 34 27.18 -8.91 8.96
C ALA A 34 26.97 -8.27 7.57
N GLY A 35 27.00 -6.93 7.54
CA GLY A 35 26.58 -6.12 6.42
C GLY A 35 27.31 -6.42 5.11
N THR A 36 26.53 -6.69 4.07
CA THR A 36 26.88 -6.33 2.69
C THR A 36 25.60 -5.89 1.99
N ALA A 37 25.68 -4.73 1.34
CA ALA A 37 24.58 -4.09 0.64
C ALA A 37 23.91 -5.07 -0.35
N SER A 38 22.66 -5.42 -0.07
CA SER A 38 21.79 -6.12 -1.02
C SER A 38 21.25 -5.11 -2.03
N THR A 39 21.85 -5.08 -3.21
CA THR A 39 21.35 -4.37 -4.39
C THR A 39 19.96 -4.89 -4.77
N SER A 40 18.94 -4.09 -4.52
CA SER A 40 17.59 -4.26 -5.04
C SER A 40 17.57 -3.92 -6.54
N ALA A 41 17.10 -4.86 -7.36
CA ALA A 41 16.65 -4.70 -8.76
C ALA A 41 17.30 -3.53 -9.53
N ASP A 42 18.43 -3.83 -10.20
CA ASP A 42 19.10 -2.90 -11.11
C ASP A 42 18.13 -2.36 -12.17
N ALA A 43 17.64 -1.13 -11.94
CA ALA A 43 17.19 -0.29 -13.03
C ALA A 43 18.40 -0.10 -13.95
N VAL A 44 18.28 -0.51 -15.20
CA VAL A 44 19.31 -0.30 -16.22
C VAL A 44 19.53 1.21 -16.37
N VAL A 45 20.53 1.76 -15.66
CA VAL A 45 20.97 3.14 -15.81
C VAL A 45 21.65 3.25 -17.18
N PRO A 46 21.13 4.06 -18.14
CA PRO A 46 21.77 4.24 -19.43
C PRO A 46 23.18 4.81 -19.28
N LEU A 47 24.09 4.36 -20.13
CA LEU A 47 25.45 4.89 -20.25
C LEU A 47 25.40 6.42 -20.45
N GLY A 48 25.86 7.19 -19.47
CA GLY A 48 26.01 8.66 -19.56
C GLY A 48 25.22 9.48 -18.53
N TYR A 49 24.35 8.88 -17.73
CA TYR A 49 23.74 9.58 -16.59
C TYR A 49 24.72 9.66 -15.42
N ASP A 50 25.04 10.87 -14.99
CA ASP A 50 25.84 11.13 -13.79
C ASP A 50 24.91 11.51 -12.64
N GLN A 51 24.56 10.51 -11.82
CA GLN A 51 23.66 10.69 -10.67
C GLN A 51 24.28 11.59 -9.60
N ALA A 52 25.59 11.48 -9.36
CA ALA A 52 26.29 12.29 -8.37
C ALA A 52 26.18 13.78 -8.71
N LYS A 53 26.28 14.13 -9.99
CA LYS A 53 26.10 15.50 -10.47
C LYS A 53 24.71 16.07 -10.17
N SER A 54 23.67 15.26 -10.28
CA SER A 54 22.30 15.71 -9.94
C SER A 54 22.13 16.00 -8.45
N TYR A 55 22.68 15.14 -7.60
CA TYR A 55 22.71 15.37 -6.15
C TYR A 55 23.53 16.61 -5.78
N GLU A 56 24.71 16.79 -6.39
CA GLU A 56 25.57 17.96 -6.20
C GLU A 56 24.87 19.27 -6.63
N TRP A 57 24.18 19.26 -7.77
CA TRP A 57 23.39 20.41 -8.20
C TRP A 57 22.32 20.76 -7.18
N LEU A 58 21.55 19.77 -6.70
CA LEU A 58 20.47 19.99 -5.74
C LEU A 58 21.03 20.54 -4.43
N TYR A 59 22.10 19.94 -3.92
CA TYR A 59 22.80 20.38 -2.72
C TYR A 59 23.24 21.84 -2.82
N ASN A 60 23.96 22.20 -3.88
CA ASN A 60 24.47 23.55 -4.10
C ASN A 60 23.33 24.56 -4.31
N LYS A 61 22.24 24.16 -4.95
CA LYS A 61 21.08 25.04 -5.18
C LYS A 61 20.36 25.35 -3.88
N VAL A 62 20.10 24.34 -3.04
CA VAL A 62 19.36 24.48 -1.78
C VAL A 62 20.20 25.18 -0.72
N LYS A 63 21.52 24.93 -0.68
CA LYS A 63 22.44 25.59 0.25
C LYS A 63 22.51 27.12 0.05
N ASN A 64 22.38 27.60 -1.19
CA ASN A 64 22.64 28.99 -1.55
C ASN A 64 21.36 29.85 -1.69
N ALA A 65 20.17 29.30 -1.41
CA ALA A 65 18.92 30.03 -1.58
C ALA A 65 17.87 29.65 -0.53
N THR A 66 16.94 30.58 -0.29
CA THR A 66 15.79 30.34 0.60
C THR A 66 14.61 29.82 -0.22
N PHE A 67 14.00 28.74 0.25
CA PHE A 67 12.85 28.09 -0.37
C PHE A 67 11.70 27.95 0.63
N GLY A 68 10.48 27.73 0.13
CA GLY A 68 9.35 27.33 0.97
C GLY A 68 9.62 26.01 1.68
N VAL A 69 8.90 25.76 2.78
CA VAL A 69 9.12 24.56 3.61
C VAL A 69 8.89 23.28 2.80
N ASP A 70 7.88 23.23 1.93
CA ASP A 70 7.62 22.06 1.10
C ASP A 70 8.79 21.72 0.16
N GLN A 71 9.37 22.72 -0.50
CA GLN A 71 10.53 22.54 -1.37
C GLN A 71 11.79 22.18 -0.56
N ARG A 72 11.98 22.79 0.61
CA ARG A 72 13.09 22.45 1.52
C ARG A 72 12.96 21.02 2.02
N ALA A 73 11.77 20.59 2.41
CA ALA A 73 11.51 19.26 2.92
C ALA A 73 11.71 18.19 1.84
N ILE A 74 11.10 18.35 0.65
CA ILE A 74 11.23 17.34 -0.42
C ILE A 74 12.67 17.24 -0.95
N SER A 75 13.41 18.36 -1.01
CA SER A 75 14.82 18.33 -1.38
C SER A 75 15.69 17.69 -0.31
N THR A 76 15.37 17.90 0.98
CA THR A 76 16.03 17.20 2.09
C THR A 76 15.78 15.69 2.01
N ILE A 77 14.52 15.25 1.81
CA ILE A 77 14.17 13.84 1.61
C ILE A 77 15.01 13.23 0.48
N ALA A 78 15.09 13.92 -0.66
CA ALA A 78 15.89 13.46 -1.80
C ALA A 78 17.38 13.36 -1.45
N LEU A 79 17.96 14.43 -0.89
CA LEU A 79 19.38 14.51 -0.55
C LEU A 79 19.80 13.46 0.49
N LEU A 80 18.95 13.13 1.46
CA LEU A 80 19.24 12.10 2.46
C LEU A 80 19.48 10.72 1.85
N GLN A 81 18.95 10.44 0.65
CA GLN A 81 19.14 9.16 -0.02
C GLN A 81 20.56 8.98 -0.60
N ASN A 82 21.22 10.08 -0.99
CA ASN A 82 22.61 10.06 -1.47
C ASN A 82 23.24 11.45 -1.39
N PRO A 83 23.62 11.92 -0.20
CA PRO A 83 24.06 13.31 -0.04
C PRO A 83 25.51 13.47 -0.46
N PRO A 84 25.83 14.50 -1.26
CA PRO A 84 27.20 14.79 -1.71
C PRO A 84 28.05 15.47 -0.63
N GLY A 85 27.47 15.78 0.54
CA GLY A 85 28.13 16.50 1.63
C GLY A 85 27.31 16.44 2.94
N ASN A 86 27.64 17.31 3.90
CA ASN A 86 26.92 17.38 5.18
C ASN A 86 25.49 17.92 4.96
N ALA A 87 24.49 17.13 5.36
CA ALA A 87 23.07 17.43 5.23
C ALA A 87 22.46 18.08 6.49
N GLU A 88 23.21 18.20 7.60
CA GLU A 88 22.76 18.77 8.88
C GLU A 88 22.16 20.17 8.71
N GLY A 89 22.83 21.04 7.95
CA GLY A 89 22.33 22.41 7.71
C GLY A 89 20.96 22.47 7.04
N PHE A 90 20.53 21.43 6.31
CA PHE A 90 19.17 21.37 5.76
C PHE A 90 18.14 20.97 6.82
N VAL A 91 18.52 20.07 7.72
CA VAL A 91 17.73 19.64 8.87
C VAL A 91 17.56 20.78 9.86
N GLU A 92 18.64 21.47 10.20
CA GLU A 92 18.61 22.70 11.02
C GLU A 92 17.69 23.75 10.40
N ALA A 93 17.83 24.01 9.10
CA ALA A 93 16.98 24.98 8.42
C ALA A 93 15.49 24.58 8.41
N LEU A 94 15.15 23.28 8.47
CA LEU A 94 13.77 22.83 8.68
C LEU A 94 13.34 23.11 10.12
N ARG A 95 14.14 22.74 11.13
CA ARG A 95 13.87 23.02 12.55
C ARG A 95 13.69 24.50 12.86
N ASP A 96 14.46 25.38 12.23
CA ASP A 96 14.34 26.83 12.40
C ASP A 96 13.02 27.39 11.84
N SER A 97 12.42 26.71 10.88
CA SER A 97 11.12 27.08 10.30
C SER A 97 9.92 26.46 11.02
N GLU A 98 10.16 25.67 12.07
CA GLU A 98 9.11 25.02 12.86
C GLU A 98 8.38 26.03 13.74
N ASP A 99 7.07 25.85 13.90
CA ASP A 99 6.34 26.44 15.01
C ASP A 99 6.63 25.63 16.28
N ARG A 100 7.57 26.10 17.11
CA ARG A 100 7.99 25.39 18.33
C ARG A 100 6.89 25.26 19.40
N VAL A 101 5.76 25.93 19.24
CA VAL A 101 4.61 25.83 20.14
C VAL A 101 3.64 24.77 19.66
N ASN A 102 3.36 24.76 18.35
CA ASN A 102 2.38 23.87 17.75
C ASN A 102 2.98 22.59 17.15
N PHE A 103 4.30 22.51 17.02
CA PHE A 103 5.04 21.40 16.41
C PHE A 103 4.56 21.12 14.98
N CYS A 104 4.53 22.18 14.17
CA CYS A 104 4.00 22.20 12.80
C CYS A 104 4.85 23.10 11.90
N TRP A 105 4.64 23.03 10.59
CA TRP A 105 5.25 23.95 9.63
C TRP A 105 4.26 24.62 8.71
N PRO A 106 4.59 25.82 8.18
CA PRO A 106 5.66 26.69 8.65
C PRO A 106 5.27 27.35 9.99
N ASN A 107 6.24 27.97 10.66
CA ASN A 107 6.02 28.81 11.83
C ASN A 107 4.84 29.78 11.62
N GLY A 108 3.83 29.70 12.49
CA GLY A 108 2.60 30.51 12.42
C GLY A 108 1.63 30.16 11.29
N GLY A 109 1.97 29.20 10.42
CA GLY A 109 1.15 28.81 9.26
C GLY A 109 0.56 27.41 9.33
N CYS A 110 1.22 26.46 10.00
CA CYS A 110 0.72 25.10 10.27
C CYS A 110 -0.02 24.44 9.09
N LYS A 111 0.61 24.41 7.91
CA LYS A 111 0.12 23.73 6.71
C LYS A 111 0.39 22.24 6.81
N VAL A 112 -0.60 21.45 6.43
CA VAL A 112 -0.53 19.99 6.56
C VAL A 112 0.51 19.38 5.62
N LYS A 113 0.54 19.78 4.34
CA LYS A 113 1.53 19.27 3.37
C LYS A 113 2.96 19.57 3.83
N ASP A 114 3.22 20.81 4.23
CA ASP A 114 4.54 21.28 4.67
C ASP A 114 4.98 20.51 5.92
N THR A 115 4.07 20.36 6.90
CA THR A 115 4.32 19.59 8.12
C THR A 115 4.60 18.12 7.80
N ALA A 116 3.78 17.47 6.98
CA ALA A 116 3.96 16.07 6.61
C ALA A 116 5.33 15.80 5.96
N LEU A 117 5.73 16.65 5.00
CA LEU A 117 7.02 16.51 4.33
C LEU A 117 8.19 16.83 5.26
N ALA A 118 8.08 17.87 6.09
CA ALA A 118 9.12 18.24 7.03
C ALA A 118 9.33 17.14 8.09
N THR A 119 8.26 16.61 8.68
CA THR A 119 8.31 15.49 9.63
C THR A 119 8.96 14.25 9.00
N LEU A 120 8.59 13.89 7.76
CA LEU A 120 9.22 12.76 7.06
C LEU A 120 10.73 13.01 6.82
N ALA A 121 11.11 14.22 6.40
CA ALA A 121 12.51 14.58 6.19
C ALA A 121 13.33 14.45 7.48
N LEU A 122 12.77 14.88 8.61
CA LEU A 122 13.41 14.83 9.92
C LEU A 122 13.58 13.39 10.42
N ILE A 123 12.56 12.54 10.30
CA ILE A 123 12.69 11.12 10.64
C ILE A 123 13.73 10.43 9.78
N LEU A 124 13.76 10.71 8.48
CA LEU A 124 14.79 10.15 7.59
C LEU A 124 16.19 10.65 7.94
N ALA A 125 16.32 11.76 8.66
CA ALA A 125 17.59 12.26 9.19
C ALA A 125 17.92 11.72 10.60
N GLY A 126 17.12 10.81 11.14
CA GLY A 126 17.30 10.27 12.49
C GLY A 126 16.85 11.20 13.62
N GLN A 127 16.02 12.20 13.33
CA GLN A 127 15.55 13.14 14.35
C GLN A 127 14.27 12.64 15.01
N ASN A 128 14.12 12.90 16.32
CA ASN A 128 12.87 12.66 17.03
C ASN A 128 11.77 13.63 16.53
N THR A 129 10.62 13.09 16.12
CA THR A 129 9.47 13.88 15.65
C THR A 129 8.14 13.46 16.28
N ALA A 130 8.15 12.92 17.49
CA ALA A 130 6.95 12.38 18.13
C ALA A 130 5.80 13.43 18.24
N LYS A 131 6.14 14.71 18.47
CA LYS A 131 5.17 15.79 18.66
C LYS A 131 4.49 16.20 17.36
N GLU A 132 5.24 16.18 16.27
CA GLU A 132 4.82 16.54 14.92
C GLU A 132 3.97 15.44 14.31
N VAL A 133 4.33 14.17 14.57
CA VAL A 133 3.48 13.01 14.27
C VAL A 133 2.17 13.11 15.04
N ALA A 134 2.21 13.45 16.33
CA ALA A 134 1.00 13.66 17.13
C ALA A 134 0.14 14.82 16.59
N TRP A 135 0.77 15.91 16.15
CA TRP A 135 0.09 17.03 15.51
C TRP A 135 -0.62 16.58 14.23
N LEU A 136 0.05 15.82 13.35
CA LEU A 136 -0.56 15.26 12.14
C LEU A 136 -1.72 14.32 12.47
N LYS A 137 -1.59 13.45 13.47
CA LYS A 137 -2.70 12.57 13.91
C LYS A 137 -3.93 13.39 14.33
N ASN A 138 -3.73 14.53 14.99
CA ASN A 138 -4.79 15.42 15.45
C ASN A 138 -5.32 16.38 14.37
N ALA A 139 -4.57 16.59 13.29
CA ALA A 139 -4.98 17.46 12.17
C ALA A 139 -6.09 16.84 11.28
N LYS A 140 -6.42 15.56 11.49
CA LYS A 140 -7.49 14.86 10.76
C LYS A 140 -8.84 15.50 11.01
N ILE A 141 -9.62 15.67 9.95
CA ILE A 141 -11.01 16.14 9.98
C ILE A 141 -11.91 15.12 9.25
N PRO A 142 -13.22 15.11 9.50
CA PRO A 142 -14.13 14.21 8.78
C PRO A 142 -14.22 14.61 7.30
N GLY A 143 -13.75 13.74 6.42
CA GLY A 143 -14.04 13.75 4.99
C GLY A 143 -15.22 12.83 4.71
N LEU A 144 -15.98 13.05 3.64
CA LEU A 144 -17.06 12.14 3.20
C LEU A 144 -18.40 12.20 3.97
N GLY A 145 -18.66 13.28 4.72
CA GLY A 145 -19.96 13.48 5.39
C GLY A 145 -21.16 13.67 4.44
N SER A 146 -20.92 13.95 3.15
CA SER A 146 -21.95 14.11 2.11
C SER A 146 -22.44 12.79 1.49
N GLY A 147 -21.62 11.73 1.55
CA GLY A 147 -22.00 10.41 1.06
C GLY A 147 -22.66 9.54 2.13
N ASP A 148 -23.06 8.34 1.72
CA ASP A 148 -23.65 7.34 2.60
C ASP A 148 -22.62 6.27 2.96
N TRP A 149 -22.69 5.79 4.19
CA TRP A 149 -21.91 4.66 4.68
C TRP A 149 -22.84 3.52 5.04
N TRP A 150 -22.59 2.36 4.44
CA TRP A 150 -23.45 1.19 4.50
C TRP A 150 -22.68 0.01 5.06
N ILE A 151 -23.32 -0.73 5.97
CA ILE A 151 -22.86 -2.04 6.41
C ILE A 151 -23.79 -3.08 5.79
N VAL A 152 -23.25 -3.88 4.88
CA VAL A 152 -23.97 -4.96 4.19
C VAL A 152 -23.63 -6.27 4.88
N ILE A 153 -24.64 -7.06 5.21
CA ILE A 153 -24.47 -8.36 5.85
C ILE A 153 -25.01 -9.42 4.90
N LYS A 154 -24.18 -10.40 4.56
CA LYS A 154 -24.55 -11.58 3.80
C LYS A 154 -24.57 -12.79 4.73
N ALA A 155 -25.75 -13.36 4.92
CA ALA A 155 -26.03 -14.51 5.77
C ALA A 155 -26.19 -15.82 4.97
N GLY A 156 -26.54 -15.71 3.68
CA GLY A 156 -26.89 -16.84 2.81
C GLY A 156 -28.41 -17.07 2.80
N SER A 157 -28.96 -17.45 1.65
CA SER A 157 -30.41 -17.67 1.49
C SER A 157 -30.89 -18.72 2.49
N SER A 158 -31.90 -18.39 3.30
CA SER A 158 -32.45 -19.16 4.46
C SER A 158 -31.75 -19.04 5.83
N ASN A 159 -30.59 -18.39 5.94
CA ASN A 159 -29.98 -18.07 7.24
C ASN A 159 -30.55 -16.76 7.79
N ASN A 160 -31.61 -16.87 8.57
CA ASN A 160 -32.21 -15.75 9.29
C ASN A 160 -31.56 -15.60 10.66
N GLY A 161 -31.41 -14.37 11.13
CA GLY A 161 -30.80 -14.08 12.42
C GLY A 161 -30.90 -12.60 12.75
N SER A 162 -30.06 -12.12 13.64
CA SER A 162 -29.93 -10.74 14.04
C SER A 162 -28.47 -10.38 14.27
N CYS A 163 -28.14 -9.13 13.95
CA CYS A 163 -26.84 -8.55 14.25
C CYS A 163 -27.00 -7.38 15.21
N GLN A 164 -26.20 -7.38 16.27
CA GLN A 164 -26.06 -6.28 17.20
C GLN A 164 -24.88 -5.39 16.81
N PHE A 165 -25.11 -4.09 16.76
CA PHE A 165 -24.12 -3.06 16.50
C PHE A 165 -23.92 -2.26 17.76
N SER A 166 -22.66 -2.07 18.16
CA SER A 166 -22.28 -1.31 19.35
C SER A 166 -21.40 -0.12 18.97
N TYR A 167 -21.74 1.04 19.54
CA TYR A 167 -20.94 2.26 19.47
C TYR A 167 -20.99 3.00 20.81
N LYS A 168 -19.84 3.23 21.45
CA LYS A 168 -19.72 3.88 22.77
C LYS A 168 -20.69 3.34 23.83
N GLY A 169 -20.88 2.02 23.85
CA GLY A 169 -21.77 1.33 24.80
C GLY A 169 -23.26 1.38 24.44
N ALA A 170 -23.66 2.14 23.41
CA ALA A 170 -25.01 2.08 22.88
C ALA A 170 -25.14 0.93 21.88
N ASN A 171 -26.14 0.06 22.09
CA ASN A 171 -26.37 -1.12 21.26
C ASN A 171 -27.66 -0.98 20.45
N LYS A 172 -27.61 -1.39 19.19
CA LYS A 172 -28.79 -1.53 18.32
C LYS A 172 -28.77 -2.87 17.62
N THR A 173 -29.92 -3.54 17.58
CA THR A 173 -30.07 -4.84 16.94
C THR A 173 -30.90 -4.71 15.68
N PHE A 174 -30.46 -5.38 14.62
CA PHE A 174 -31.15 -5.45 13.34
C PHE A 174 -31.38 -6.91 12.98
N ASP A 175 -32.65 -7.27 12.74
CA ASP A 175 -33.01 -8.62 12.33
C ASP A 175 -32.83 -8.76 10.81
N LEU A 176 -32.30 -9.91 10.38
CA LEU A 176 -32.07 -10.27 8.99
C LEU A 176 -32.95 -11.43 8.56
N GLN A 177 -33.52 -11.31 7.36
CA GLN A 177 -34.21 -12.40 6.67
C GLN A 177 -33.88 -12.37 5.19
N ASP A 178 -33.41 -13.49 4.65
CA ASP A 178 -33.04 -13.63 3.23
C ASP A 178 -32.08 -12.51 2.75
N ASP A 179 -31.00 -12.28 3.51
CA ASP A 179 -30.00 -11.22 3.28
C ASP A 179 -30.56 -9.78 3.32
N LYS A 180 -31.74 -9.56 3.93
CA LYS A 180 -32.38 -8.25 4.05
C LYS A 180 -32.61 -7.87 5.50
N VAL A 181 -32.41 -6.60 5.81
CA VAL A 181 -32.69 -6.00 7.11
C VAL A 181 -34.20 -5.80 7.28
N LYS A 182 -34.77 -6.26 8.40
CA LYS A 182 -36.16 -5.99 8.79
C LYS A 182 -36.28 -4.64 9.49
N LEU A 183 -37.34 -3.89 9.17
CA LEU A 183 -37.64 -2.64 9.87
C LEU A 183 -38.42 -2.87 11.18
N PRO A 184 -38.21 -2.03 12.23
CA PRO A 184 -38.79 -2.20 13.57
C PRO A 184 -40.33 -2.18 13.68
N ARG A 185 -41.07 -1.73 12.64
CA ARG A 185 -42.53 -1.52 12.71
C ARG A 185 -43.39 -2.65 12.16
N GLY A 186 -42.85 -3.87 12.04
CA GLY A 186 -43.62 -5.05 11.62
C GLY A 186 -44.20 -4.99 10.20
N GLY A 187 -43.86 -3.95 9.44
CA GLY A 187 -44.14 -3.82 8.00
C GLY A 187 -42.87 -4.12 7.21
N PHE A 188 -42.99 -4.98 6.20
CA PHE A 188 -41.96 -5.11 5.16
C PHE A 188 -41.94 -3.83 4.33
N THR A 189 -40.93 -2.98 4.50
CA THR A 189 -40.46 -2.24 3.33
C THR A 189 -39.69 -3.23 2.45
N PRO A 190 -39.92 -3.29 1.14
CA PRO A 190 -39.09 -4.11 0.27
C PRO A 190 -37.60 -3.73 0.41
N GLY A 191 -36.78 -4.67 0.90
CA GLY A 191 -35.40 -4.85 0.47
C GLY A 191 -34.37 -3.76 0.82
N GLN A 192 -34.17 -3.43 2.10
CA GLN A 192 -32.90 -2.83 2.52
C GLN A 192 -31.87 -3.93 2.75
N TYR A 193 -30.79 -3.90 1.96
CA TYR A 193 -29.66 -4.84 2.05
C TYR A 193 -28.52 -4.32 2.92
N TYR A 194 -28.75 -3.21 3.63
CA TYR A 194 -27.71 -2.51 4.39
C TYR A 194 -28.27 -1.88 5.66
N VAL A 195 -27.38 -1.65 6.61
CA VAL A 195 -27.57 -0.78 7.78
C VAL A 195 -26.78 0.50 7.55
N GLY A 196 -27.41 1.67 7.61
CA GLY A 196 -26.73 2.95 7.47
C GLY A 196 -26.07 3.38 8.78
N LEU A 197 -24.93 4.09 8.71
CA LEU A 197 -24.27 4.59 9.94
C LEU A 197 -25.16 5.54 10.77
N ASN A 198 -26.02 6.33 10.12
CA ASN A 198 -26.96 7.20 10.83
C ASN A 198 -28.08 6.41 11.53
N ASP A 199 -28.36 5.18 11.08
CA ASP A 199 -29.31 4.29 11.73
C ASP A 199 -28.72 3.76 13.05
N LEU A 200 -27.39 3.71 13.17
CA LEU A 200 -26.69 3.34 14.41
C LEU A 200 -26.69 4.49 15.41
N SER A 201 -26.20 5.66 15.01
CA SER A 201 -26.19 6.86 15.85
C SER A 201 -26.29 8.11 14.99
N PRO A 202 -27.04 9.14 15.43
CA PRO A 202 -26.95 10.46 14.81
C PRO A 202 -25.50 10.94 14.76
N ASN A 203 -25.13 11.62 13.66
CA ASN A 203 -23.83 12.29 13.47
C ASN A 203 -22.59 11.37 13.44
N LEU A 204 -22.74 10.05 13.35
CA LEU A 204 -21.59 9.15 13.31
C LEU A 204 -20.64 9.47 12.14
N LYS A 205 -21.21 9.87 10.99
CA LYS A 205 -20.46 10.29 9.79
C LYS A 205 -19.67 11.59 9.94
N THR A 206 -19.94 12.40 10.98
CA THR A 206 -19.23 13.67 11.22
C THR A 206 -18.08 13.51 12.21
N LEU A 207 -17.86 12.30 12.72
CA LEU A 207 -16.73 11.99 13.60
C LEU A 207 -15.57 11.46 12.77
N VAL A 208 -14.34 11.69 13.22
CA VAL A 208 -13.15 11.11 12.59
C VAL A 208 -13.04 9.66 13.05
N GLN A 209 -13.09 8.73 12.11
CA GLN A 209 -12.87 7.29 12.31
C GLN A 209 -13.62 6.68 13.50
N PRO A 210 -14.96 6.78 13.56
CA PRO A 210 -15.73 6.07 14.57
C PRO A 210 -15.45 4.56 14.49
N SER A 211 -15.19 3.94 15.65
CA SER A 211 -15.04 2.49 15.77
C SER A 211 -16.38 1.85 16.12
N ILE A 212 -16.82 0.88 15.32
CA ILE A 212 -18.12 0.22 15.41
C ILE A 212 -17.87 -1.27 15.60
N SER A 213 -18.47 -1.85 16.63
CA SER A 213 -18.44 -3.31 16.83
C SER A 213 -19.73 -3.94 16.29
N VAL A 214 -19.60 -5.06 15.60
CA VAL A 214 -20.71 -5.81 14.99
C VAL A 214 -20.64 -7.25 15.48
N SER A 215 -21.74 -7.74 16.06
CA SER A 215 -21.91 -9.12 16.50
C SER A 215 -23.12 -9.72 15.80
N CYS A 216 -22.90 -10.78 15.03
CA CYS A 216 -23.87 -11.51 14.22
C CYS A 216 -23.89 -12.99 14.61
N ASP A 217 -23.74 -13.30 15.91
CA ASP A 217 -23.57 -14.68 16.42
C ASP A 217 -24.74 -15.61 16.14
N THR A 218 -25.91 -15.06 15.82
CA THR A 218 -27.10 -15.82 15.46
C THR A 218 -27.12 -16.24 13.98
N ILE A 219 -26.16 -15.77 13.18
CA ILE A 219 -26.03 -16.07 11.76
C ILE A 219 -24.84 -17.00 11.56
N LEU A 220 -25.05 -18.06 10.79
CA LEU A 220 -23.98 -18.99 10.43
C LEU A 220 -23.12 -18.40 9.31
N ASN A 221 -21.82 -18.25 9.56
CA ASN A 221 -20.80 -17.78 8.61
C ASN A 221 -21.16 -16.45 7.88
N PRO A 222 -21.49 -15.38 8.61
CA PRO A 222 -21.82 -14.10 8.00
C PRO A 222 -20.58 -13.48 7.34
N ILE A 223 -20.81 -12.76 6.24
CA ILE A 223 -19.83 -11.82 5.67
C ILE A 223 -20.37 -10.42 5.92
N VAL A 224 -19.57 -9.58 6.57
CA VAL A 224 -19.92 -8.19 6.87
C VAL A 224 -19.01 -7.27 6.07
N THR A 225 -19.63 -6.40 5.28
CA THR A 225 -18.93 -5.50 4.36
C THR A 225 -19.24 -4.04 4.70
N LEU A 226 -18.19 -3.24 4.92
CA LEU A 226 -18.30 -1.80 5.09
C LEU A 226 -18.06 -1.10 3.75
N ILE A 227 -19.05 -0.32 3.31
CA ILE A 227 -19.07 0.32 2.00
C ILE A 227 -19.30 1.82 2.16
N TYR A 228 -18.50 2.61 1.45
CA TYR A 228 -18.78 4.02 1.22
C TYR A 228 -19.41 4.24 -0.15
N LYS A 229 -20.47 5.05 -0.18
CA LYS A 229 -21.24 5.34 -1.38
C LYS A 229 -21.37 6.86 -1.57
N PRO A 230 -20.51 7.49 -2.41
CA PRO A 230 -20.56 8.93 -2.64
C PRO A 230 -21.73 9.37 -3.53
N ASN A 231 -22.25 8.49 -4.39
CA ASN A 231 -23.34 8.80 -5.32
C ASN A 231 -24.14 7.52 -5.66
N VAL A 232 -25.07 7.59 -6.59
CA VAL A 232 -25.95 6.45 -6.93
C VAL A 232 -25.25 5.30 -7.68
N ASN A 233 -24.15 5.57 -8.39
CA ASN A 233 -23.53 4.63 -9.32
C ASN A 233 -22.12 4.17 -8.91
N THR A 234 -21.58 4.70 -7.81
CA THR A 234 -20.21 4.41 -7.37
C THR A 234 -20.22 3.96 -5.92
N PHE A 235 -19.44 2.93 -5.62
CA PHE A 235 -19.23 2.40 -4.27
C PHE A 235 -17.74 2.09 -4.09
N PHE A 236 -17.27 2.26 -2.85
CA PHE A 236 -15.93 1.91 -2.41
C PHE A 236 -16.08 0.93 -1.27
N ILE A 237 -15.54 -0.28 -1.45
CA ILE A 237 -15.53 -1.29 -0.40
C ILE A 237 -14.32 -0.98 0.48
N GLN A 238 -14.56 -0.59 1.72
CA GLN A 238 -13.48 -0.37 2.66
C GLN A 238 -12.95 -1.70 3.19
N ARG A 239 -13.87 -2.59 3.58
CA ARG A 239 -13.53 -3.86 4.21
C ARG A 239 -14.65 -4.87 3.99
N SER A 240 -14.31 -6.15 3.88
CA SER A 240 -15.26 -7.24 3.69
C SER A 240 -14.74 -8.50 4.36
N ASP A 241 -15.19 -8.75 5.58
CA ASP A 241 -14.63 -9.81 6.41
C ASP A 241 -15.67 -10.89 6.69
N PRO A 242 -15.30 -12.18 6.58
CA PRO A 242 -16.10 -13.25 7.15
C PRO A 242 -15.94 -13.25 8.68
N GLY A 243 -17.04 -13.42 9.42
CA GLY A 243 -16.98 -13.53 10.87
C GLY A 243 -18.22 -12.97 11.56
N SER A 244 -18.58 -13.57 12.69
CA SER A 244 -19.73 -13.13 13.49
C SER A 244 -19.39 -11.93 14.36
N ASN A 245 -18.16 -11.77 14.84
CA ASN A 245 -17.74 -10.66 15.70
C ASN A 245 -16.62 -9.88 15.04
N LEU A 246 -16.91 -8.62 14.68
CA LEU A 246 -16.02 -7.76 13.93
C LEU A 246 -15.99 -6.36 14.53
N GLN A 247 -14.86 -5.67 14.39
CA GLN A 247 -14.73 -4.27 14.75
C GLN A 247 -14.22 -3.50 13.53
N PHE A 248 -14.91 -2.43 13.17
CA PHE A 248 -14.57 -1.59 12.03
C PHE A 248 -14.20 -0.19 12.49
N LYS A 249 -13.08 0.36 12.02
CA LYS A 249 -12.81 1.80 12.05
C LYS A 249 -13.26 2.39 10.72
N VAL A 250 -14.24 3.29 10.72
CA VAL A 250 -14.74 3.89 9.47
C VAL A 250 -13.68 4.83 8.87
N ALA A 251 -13.17 4.57 7.67
CA ALA A 251 -12.12 5.36 7.04
C ALA A 251 -12.68 6.63 6.37
N ASN A 252 -13.22 7.54 7.19
CA ASN A 252 -13.79 8.81 6.75
C ASN A 252 -12.90 10.01 7.10
N ALA A 253 -11.60 9.82 7.32
CA ALA A 253 -10.71 10.94 7.58
C ALA A 253 -10.24 11.61 6.29
N CYS A 254 -9.93 12.89 6.39
CA CYS A 254 -9.14 13.62 5.41
C CYS A 254 -8.31 14.68 6.14
N PHE A 255 -7.47 15.38 5.40
CA PHE A 255 -6.74 16.54 5.89
C PHE A 255 -7.15 17.80 5.12
N GLY A 256 -7.18 18.94 5.83
CA GLY A 256 -7.27 20.25 5.19
C GLY A 256 -5.91 20.78 4.75
N THR A 257 -5.87 21.99 4.21
CA THR A 257 -4.60 22.65 3.84
C THR A 257 -3.79 23.11 5.06
N GLN A 258 -4.47 23.43 6.17
CA GLN A 258 -3.90 23.93 7.42
C GLN A 258 -4.78 23.53 8.61
N VAL A 259 -4.31 23.73 9.84
CA VAL A 259 -5.11 23.51 11.06
C VAL A 259 -5.40 24.85 11.77
N PRO A 260 -6.65 25.10 12.19
CA PRO A 260 -7.85 24.31 11.87
C PRO A 260 -8.28 24.48 10.41
N SER A 261 -8.90 23.46 9.83
CA SER A 261 -9.60 23.54 8.54
C SER A 261 -11.00 22.95 8.64
N GLY A 262 -11.95 23.55 7.92
CA GLY A 262 -13.31 23.02 7.76
C GLY A 262 -13.52 22.19 6.48
N SER A 263 -12.50 22.06 5.62
CA SER A 263 -12.62 21.38 4.33
C SER A 263 -11.42 20.50 4.03
N CYS A 264 -11.70 19.36 3.39
CA CYS A 264 -10.67 18.44 2.91
C CYS A 264 -9.91 19.03 1.71
N ASN A 265 -8.62 18.72 1.64
CA ASN A 265 -7.75 18.99 0.51
C ASN A 265 -7.05 17.68 0.09
N TYR A 266 -7.16 17.35 -1.20
CA TYR A 266 -6.64 16.09 -1.72
C TYR A 266 -5.12 15.97 -1.55
N ASP A 267 -4.37 16.97 -1.99
CA ASP A 267 -2.90 16.92 -1.98
C ASP A 267 -2.37 16.83 -0.54
N SER A 268 -2.90 17.66 0.36
CA SER A 268 -2.55 17.61 1.78
C SER A 268 -2.86 16.24 2.40
N THR A 269 -3.99 15.65 2.02
CA THR A 269 -4.36 14.30 2.47
C THR A 269 -3.41 13.24 1.92
N ALA A 270 -3.05 13.31 0.65
CA ALA A 270 -2.15 12.35 0.00
C ALA A 270 -0.75 12.43 0.62
N TYR A 271 -0.18 13.63 0.75
CA TYR A 271 1.14 13.83 1.35
C TYR A 271 1.19 13.43 2.83
N ALA A 272 0.19 13.83 3.64
CA ALA A 272 0.13 13.42 5.04
C ALA A 272 -0.02 11.91 5.20
N THR A 273 -0.86 11.27 4.38
CA THR A 273 -1.04 9.81 4.43
C THR A 273 0.24 9.09 4.04
N TRP A 274 0.88 9.51 2.95
CA TRP A 274 2.15 8.93 2.53
C TRP A 274 3.24 9.10 3.59
N ALA A 275 3.43 10.32 4.12
CA ALA A 275 4.42 10.59 5.15
C ALA A 275 4.19 9.74 6.41
N LEU A 276 2.96 9.71 6.93
CA LEU A 276 2.63 8.89 8.11
C LEU A 276 2.86 7.40 7.87
N LEU A 277 2.58 6.89 6.67
CA LEU A 277 2.87 5.49 6.33
C LEU A 277 4.36 5.18 6.27
N GLU A 278 5.18 6.08 5.69
CA GLU A 278 6.63 5.88 5.67
C GLU A 278 7.19 5.95 7.09
N ILE A 279 6.73 6.91 7.90
CA ILE A 279 7.09 7.04 9.31
C ILE A 279 6.71 5.80 10.11
N GLY A 280 5.48 5.31 9.94
CA GLY A 280 5.01 4.08 10.60
C GLY A 280 5.84 2.86 10.23
N ALA A 281 6.27 2.76 8.98
CA ALA A 281 7.15 1.68 8.54
C ALA A 281 8.58 1.82 9.11
N ILE A 282 9.10 3.03 9.27
CA ILE A 282 10.43 3.28 9.84
C ILE A 282 10.44 2.96 11.33
N ASN A 283 9.44 3.42 12.08
CA ASN A 283 9.36 3.27 13.53
C ASN A 283 8.64 1.97 13.96
N ASN A 284 8.24 1.13 13.02
CA ASN A 284 7.38 -0.03 13.27
C ASN A 284 6.10 0.31 14.08
N ASP A 285 5.51 1.51 13.87
CA ASP A 285 4.34 1.98 14.60
C ASP A 285 3.03 1.49 13.94
N PRO A 286 2.30 0.53 14.53
CA PRO A 286 1.04 0.02 13.98
C PRO A 286 -0.09 1.06 14.00
N GLU A 287 -0.02 2.10 14.83
CA GLU A 287 -1.00 3.20 14.85
C GLU A 287 -0.92 4.08 13.59
N LEU A 288 0.14 3.96 12.80
CA LEU A 288 0.31 4.64 11.52
C LEU A 288 0.04 3.74 10.31
N SER A 289 -0.65 2.62 10.51
CA SER A 289 -1.20 1.81 9.40
C SER A 289 -2.29 2.56 8.61
N LEU A 290 -2.52 2.16 7.35
CA LEU A 290 -3.51 2.80 6.48
C LEU A 290 -4.94 2.77 7.05
N GLU A 291 -5.29 1.72 7.78
CA GLU A 291 -6.56 1.59 8.49
C GLU A 291 -6.70 2.62 9.62
N ASN A 292 -5.62 2.80 10.40
CA ASN A 292 -5.59 3.74 11.53
C ASN A 292 -5.42 5.21 11.09
N ILE A 293 -4.83 5.47 9.92
CA ILE A 293 -4.85 6.79 9.29
C ILE A 293 -6.25 7.10 8.73
N GLY A 294 -6.89 6.14 8.05
CA GLY A 294 -8.30 6.18 7.64
C GLY A 294 -8.66 7.17 6.54
N THR A 295 -7.70 7.52 5.69
CA THR A 295 -7.87 8.48 4.59
C THR A 295 -8.06 7.84 3.22
N HIS A 296 -7.80 6.53 3.08
CA HIS A 296 -7.76 5.85 1.79
C HIS A 296 -9.07 5.94 1.01
N ILE A 297 -10.23 5.74 1.66
CA ILE A 297 -11.54 5.89 0.99
C ILE A 297 -11.77 7.32 0.50
N TYR A 298 -11.31 8.32 1.24
CA TYR A 298 -11.37 9.70 0.76
C TYR A 298 -10.52 9.85 -0.50
N LEU A 299 -9.25 9.43 -0.47
CA LEU A 299 -8.34 9.55 -1.60
C LEU A 299 -8.85 8.78 -2.84
N GLU A 300 -9.28 7.54 -2.67
CA GLU A 300 -9.86 6.72 -3.73
C GLU A 300 -11.12 7.37 -4.31
N SER A 301 -12.03 7.87 -3.48
CA SER A 301 -13.27 8.49 -3.95
C SER A 301 -13.06 9.78 -4.73
N GLN A 302 -12.02 10.55 -4.41
CA GLN A 302 -11.70 11.77 -5.14
C GLN A 302 -11.08 11.48 -6.52
N THR A 303 -10.57 10.26 -6.77
CA THR A 303 -10.04 9.90 -8.10
C THR A 303 -11.10 9.96 -9.21
N ILE A 304 -12.39 9.88 -8.88
CA ILE A 304 -13.48 10.06 -9.87
C ILE A 304 -13.30 11.37 -10.67
N ASN A 305 -12.90 12.43 -9.97
CA ASN A 305 -12.66 13.76 -10.56
C ASN A 305 -11.19 13.99 -10.94
N LYS A 306 -10.29 13.10 -10.51
CA LYS A 306 -8.82 13.18 -10.70
C LYS A 306 -8.26 12.03 -11.55
N LYS A 307 -9.09 11.29 -12.29
CA LYS A 307 -8.68 10.11 -13.08
C LYS A 307 -7.67 10.40 -14.19
N ASN A 308 -7.50 11.67 -14.56
CA ASN A 308 -6.56 12.15 -15.57
C ASN A 308 -5.39 12.92 -14.96
N ASP A 309 -5.21 12.86 -13.64
CA ASP A 309 -4.16 13.55 -12.88
C ASP A 309 -3.09 12.53 -12.46
N PRO A 310 -1.93 12.49 -13.16
CA PRO A 310 -0.87 11.52 -12.88
C PRO A 310 -0.27 11.67 -11.48
N ILE A 311 -0.24 12.89 -10.93
CA ILE A 311 0.30 13.14 -9.59
C ILE A 311 -0.62 12.53 -8.54
N ALA A 312 -1.93 12.79 -8.66
CA ALA A 312 -2.92 12.24 -7.76
C ALA A 312 -2.92 10.70 -7.77
N LEU A 313 -2.95 10.11 -8.96
CA LEU A 313 -2.89 8.65 -9.10
C LEU A 313 -1.53 8.08 -8.67
N GLY A 314 -0.42 8.77 -8.91
CA GLY A 314 0.91 8.36 -8.47
C GLY A 314 1.00 8.25 -6.95
N LEU A 315 0.61 9.30 -6.23
CA LEU A 315 0.61 9.30 -4.76
C LEU A 315 -0.37 8.28 -4.18
N LEU A 316 -1.58 8.14 -4.75
CA LEU A 316 -2.53 7.11 -4.29
C LEU A 316 -1.96 5.70 -4.48
N ASN A 317 -1.41 5.39 -5.66
CA ASN A 317 -0.80 4.07 -5.88
C ASN A 317 0.36 3.82 -4.92
N ARG A 318 1.19 4.83 -4.64
CA ARG A 318 2.26 4.70 -3.65
C ARG A 318 1.73 4.30 -2.28
N ILE A 319 0.71 5.02 -1.79
CA ILE A 319 0.05 4.77 -0.50
C ILE A 319 -0.49 3.35 -0.44
N LEU A 320 -1.23 2.93 -1.47
CA LEU A 320 -1.85 1.62 -1.49
C LEU A 320 -0.84 0.48 -1.62
N ILE A 321 0.21 0.64 -2.45
CA ILE A 321 1.28 -0.36 -2.58
C ILE A 321 2.04 -0.51 -1.26
N LYS A 322 2.41 0.60 -0.63
CA LYS A 322 3.10 0.58 0.68
C LYS A 322 2.25 -0.13 1.75
N ALA A 323 0.94 0.07 1.73
CA ALA A 323 0.00 -0.59 2.63
C ALA A 323 -0.39 -2.03 2.22
N GLY A 324 0.21 -2.60 1.17
CA GLY A 324 -0.17 -3.93 0.66
C GLY A 324 -1.61 -4.03 0.13
N SER A 325 -2.24 -2.89 -0.19
CA SER A 325 -3.67 -2.72 -0.49
C SER A 325 -3.94 -2.25 -1.93
N ALA A 326 -2.95 -2.35 -2.84
CA ALA A 326 -3.08 -1.83 -4.21
C ALA A 326 -4.16 -2.57 -5.02
N GLY A 327 -5.28 -1.89 -5.26
CA GLY A 327 -6.30 -2.33 -6.22
C GLY A 327 -5.78 -2.27 -7.66
N PRO A 328 -5.95 -3.31 -8.49
CA PRO A 328 -5.46 -3.33 -9.89
C PRO A 328 -5.97 -2.18 -10.77
N SER A 329 -7.10 -1.56 -10.42
CA SER A 329 -7.73 -0.49 -11.20
C SER A 329 -6.90 0.79 -11.22
N PHE A 330 -6.42 1.26 -10.07
CA PHE A 330 -5.70 2.55 -9.99
C PHE A 330 -4.32 2.48 -10.63
N VAL A 331 -3.65 1.33 -10.50
CA VAL A 331 -2.39 1.05 -11.21
C VAL A 331 -2.65 1.07 -12.71
N SER A 332 -3.69 0.38 -13.18
CA SER A 332 -4.05 0.37 -14.59
C SER A 332 -4.40 1.76 -15.12
N ASP A 333 -5.12 2.57 -14.34
CA ASP A 333 -5.51 3.92 -14.75
C ASP A 333 -4.30 4.85 -14.87
N LEU A 334 -3.35 4.77 -13.94
CA LEU A 334 -2.10 5.51 -14.05
C LEU A 334 -1.30 5.08 -15.28
N VAL A 335 -1.16 3.78 -15.55
CA VAL A 335 -0.45 3.27 -16.73
C VAL A 335 -1.08 3.75 -18.04
N LYS A 336 -2.41 3.86 -18.12
CA LYS A 336 -3.10 4.39 -19.32
C LYS A 336 -2.75 5.85 -19.63
N LEU A 337 -2.35 6.63 -18.62
CA LEU A 337 -1.92 8.01 -18.80
C LEU A 337 -0.47 8.12 -19.32
N GLN A 338 0.30 7.03 -19.28
CA GLN A 338 1.66 7.04 -19.78
C GLN A 338 1.67 7.20 -21.31
N LYS A 339 2.43 8.18 -21.80
CA LYS A 339 2.60 8.40 -23.23
C LYS A 339 3.45 7.29 -23.83
N ALA A 340 2.91 6.62 -24.85
CA ALA A 340 3.62 5.55 -25.55
C ALA A 340 4.87 6.04 -26.32
N VAL A 341 4.93 7.33 -26.66
CA VAL A 341 5.99 7.90 -27.50
C VAL A 341 7.30 8.05 -26.73
N ASP A 342 7.24 8.62 -25.53
CA ASP A 342 8.43 8.99 -24.75
C ASP A 342 8.45 8.37 -23.35
N GLY A 343 7.42 7.64 -22.94
CA GLY A 343 7.33 7.03 -21.61
C GLY A 343 6.95 7.99 -20.49
N SER A 344 6.66 9.27 -20.78
CA SER A 344 6.32 10.28 -19.78
C SER A 344 4.85 10.25 -19.36
N TRP A 345 4.54 10.94 -18.27
CA TRP A 345 3.18 11.29 -17.85
C TRP A 345 2.86 12.77 -18.08
N GLY A 346 3.54 13.43 -19.02
CA GLY A 346 3.31 14.85 -19.31
C GLY A 346 4.57 15.67 -19.13
N ASP A 347 4.83 16.10 -17.90
CA ASP A 347 6.00 16.84 -17.46
C ASP A 347 6.91 16.01 -16.55
N ILE A 348 8.03 16.59 -16.13
CA ILE A 348 9.05 15.92 -15.31
C ILE A 348 8.48 15.51 -13.95
N THR A 349 7.82 16.43 -13.24
CA THR A 349 7.31 16.17 -11.88
C THR A 349 6.21 15.11 -11.92
N SER A 350 5.27 15.23 -12.86
CA SER A 350 4.22 14.23 -13.09
C SER A 350 4.82 12.85 -13.41
N THR A 351 5.86 12.80 -14.25
CA THR A 351 6.54 11.54 -14.60
C THR A 351 7.28 10.93 -13.42
N ALA A 352 7.95 11.75 -12.61
CA ALA A 352 8.66 11.31 -11.43
C ALA A 352 7.72 10.73 -10.37
N ILE A 353 6.66 11.47 -10.01
CA ILE A 353 5.67 11.01 -9.02
C ILE A 353 4.90 9.78 -9.53
N ALA A 354 4.55 9.72 -10.82
CA ALA A 354 3.91 8.55 -11.40
C ALA A 354 4.82 7.31 -11.37
N SER A 355 6.10 7.46 -11.72
CA SER A 355 7.08 6.36 -11.70
C SER A 355 7.33 5.87 -10.27
N PHE A 356 7.50 6.80 -9.33
CA PHE A 356 7.59 6.49 -7.90
C PHE A 356 6.33 5.77 -7.41
N GLY A 357 5.16 6.25 -7.80
CA GLY A 357 3.86 5.66 -7.47
C GLY A 357 3.62 4.25 -7.98
N LEU A 358 4.28 3.84 -9.06
CA LEU A 358 4.22 2.49 -9.60
C LEU A 358 5.31 1.57 -9.06
N THR A 359 6.27 2.08 -8.29
CA THR A 359 7.37 1.27 -7.78
C THR A 359 6.86 0.28 -6.74
N GLY A 360 7.21 -1.00 -6.90
CA GLY A 360 6.66 -2.12 -6.12
C GLY A 360 5.41 -2.76 -6.72
N SER A 361 4.89 -2.26 -7.84
CA SER A 361 3.83 -2.92 -8.61
C SER A 361 4.38 -3.94 -9.62
N ASP A 362 3.48 -4.68 -10.27
CA ASP A 362 3.79 -5.58 -11.39
C ASP A 362 4.07 -4.83 -12.72
N LYS A 363 4.17 -3.49 -12.69
CA LYS A 363 4.35 -2.62 -13.87
C LYS A 363 5.78 -2.09 -14.00
N SER A 364 6.78 -2.92 -13.71
CA SER A 364 8.21 -2.57 -13.82
C SER A 364 8.58 -1.97 -15.18
N ASP A 365 8.03 -2.46 -16.28
CA ASP A 365 8.27 -1.90 -17.63
C ASP A 365 7.78 -0.46 -17.77
N SER A 366 6.65 -0.12 -17.12
CA SER A 366 6.10 1.24 -17.14
C SER A 366 6.99 2.18 -16.31
N VAL A 367 7.45 1.72 -15.15
CA VAL A 367 8.42 2.42 -14.32
C VAL A 367 9.71 2.67 -15.11
N ALA A 368 10.29 1.64 -15.73
CA ALA A 368 11.53 1.74 -16.49
C ALA A 368 11.45 2.76 -17.64
N ARG A 369 10.32 2.83 -18.36
CA ARG A 369 10.10 3.86 -19.39
C ARG A 369 10.02 5.27 -18.80
N GLY A 370 9.35 5.43 -17.65
CA GLY A 370 9.29 6.70 -16.94
C GLY A 370 10.67 7.17 -16.47
N ILE A 371 11.45 6.26 -15.88
CA ILE A 371 12.84 6.53 -15.48
C ILE A 371 13.72 6.87 -16.70
N SER A 372 13.58 6.15 -17.80
CA SER A 372 14.31 6.46 -19.04
C SER A 372 13.99 7.86 -19.57
N TYR A 373 12.73 8.29 -19.50
CA TYR A 373 12.35 9.66 -19.84
C TYR A 373 13.02 10.68 -18.93
N LEU A 374 13.04 10.45 -17.61
CA LEU A 374 13.70 11.36 -16.67
C LEU A 374 15.18 11.49 -16.99
N ILE A 375 15.86 10.38 -17.25
CA ILE A 375 17.29 10.37 -17.59
C ILE A 375 17.55 11.11 -18.91
N ASP A 376 16.68 11.02 -19.91
CA ASP A 376 16.78 11.81 -21.16
C ASP A 376 16.59 13.32 -20.93
N LYS A 377 15.83 13.71 -19.90
CA LYS A 377 15.51 15.13 -19.60
C LYS A 377 16.45 15.81 -18.63
N VAL A 378 17.42 15.10 -18.05
CA VAL A 378 18.39 15.74 -17.16
C VAL A 378 19.24 16.75 -17.94
N GLY A 379 19.35 17.95 -17.40
CA GLY A 379 20.16 19.02 -17.95
C GLY A 379 21.65 18.70 -17.83
N LYS A 380 22.48 19.37 -18.65
CA LYS A 380 23.94 19.26 -18.55
C LYS A 380 24.48 19.71 -17.19
N ASP A 381 23.74 20.52 -16.44
CA ASP A 381 24.06 20.96 -15.09
C ASP A 381 23.70 19.93 -14.01
N GLY A 382 23.04 18.82 -14.38
CA GLY A 382 22.57 17.78 -13.45
C GLY A 382 21.13 17.99 -12.99
N SER A 383 20.48 19.08 -13.37
CA SER A 383 19.14 19.43 -12.90
C SER A 383 18.02 19.00 -13.85
N TRP A 384 16.82 18.87 -13.32
CA TRP A 384 15.61 18.78 -14.13
C TRP A 384 14.97 20.16 -14.30
N GLY A 385 15.28 20.81 -15.43
CA GLY A 385 14.73 22.12 -15.77
C GLY A 385 15.14 23.24 -14.82
N GLY A 386 16.26 23.10 -14.10
CA GLY A 386 16.71 24.06 -13.10
C GLY A 386 15.80 24.17 -11.86
N SER A 387 14.86 23.25 -11.69
CA SER A 387 13.85 23.26 -10.63
C SER A 387 14.25 22.37 -9.46
N VAL A 388 14.21 22.91 -8.24
CA VAL A 388 14.45 22.15 -7.00
C VAL A 388 13.41 21.06 -6.84
N GLU A 389 12.13 21.38 -7.07
CA GLU A 389 11.03 20.42 -6.92
C GLU A 389 11.14 19.27 -7.92
N SER A 390 11.30 19.56 -9.22
CA SER A 390 11.39 18.53 -10.25
C SER A 390 12.65 17.68 -10.09
N THR A 391 13.77 18.29 -9.68
CA THR A 391 15.01 17.55 -9.41
C THR A 391 14.87 16.64 -8.20
N SER A 392 14.23 17.12 -7.12
CA SER A 392 14.00 16.32 -5.92
C SER A 392 13.13 15.10 -6.21
N TRP A 393 12.00 15.29 -6.90
CA TRP A 393 11.13 14.18 -7.28
C TRP A 393 11.78 13.21 -8.25
N ALA A 394 12.54 13.71 -9.23
CA ALA A 394 13.27 12.84 -10.15
C ALA A 394 14.29 11.96 -9.40
N LEU A 395 15.03 12.53 -8.43
CA LEU A 395 15.97 11.78 -7.60
C LEU A 395 15.27 10.77 -6.69
N ILE A 396 14.14 11.12 -6.08
CA ILE A 396 13.31 10.18 -5.31
C ILE A 396 12.84 9.03 -6.20
N ALA A 397 12.34 9.32 -7.40
CA ALA A 397 11.90 8.30 -8.34
C ALA A 397 13.05 7.38 -8.80
N LEU A 398 14.25 7.93 -9.02
CA LEU A 398 15.45 7.19 -9.40
C LEU A 398 16.01 6.33 -8.27
N HIS A 399 15.93 6.80 -7.03
CA HIS A 399 16.30 6.01 -5.85
C HIS A 399 15.35 4.82 -5.67
N GLY A 400 14.07 5.01 -5.98
CA GLY A 400 13.05 3.97 -5.98
C GLY A 400 12.09 4.09 -4.80
N GLY A 401 11.38 2.99 -4.52
CA GLY A 401 10.25 2.97 -3.58
C GLY A 401 10.65 2.78 -2.12
N GLY A 402 11.93 2.64 -1.77
CA GLY A 402 12.39 2.63 -0.38
C GLY A 402 12.95 4.00 -0.03
N LEU A 403 12.61 4.55 1.13
CA LEU A 403 13.33 5.69 1.70
C LEU A 403 14.13 5.16 2.89
N SER A 404 15.42 5.47 2.94
CA SER A 404 16.31 4.98 3.99
C SER A 404 16.54 6.07 5.04
N VAL A 405 16.55 5.66 6.32
CA VAL A 405 17.01 6.52 7.42
C VAL A 405 18.52 6.70 7.29
N ARG A 406 18.96 7.93 7.52
CA ARG A 406 20.37 8.33 7.54
C ARG A 406 20.62 9.15 8.79
N LEU A 407 21.28 8.56 9.76
CA LEU A 407 21.76 9.26 10.95
C LEU A 407 22.77 10.33 10.52
N LEU A 408 22.44 11.59 10.80
CA LEU A 408 23.34 12.71 10.56
C LEU A 408 24.15 12.94 11.83
N GLY A 409 25.49 12.92 11.71
CA GLY A 409 26.41 13.09 12.83
C GLY A 409 26.70 11.78 13.58
N SER A 410 27.92 11.26 13.44
CA SER A 410 28.60 10.48 14.50
C SER A 410 29.60 11.40 15.22
N GLY A 411 29.15 12.63 15.48
CA GLY A 411 29.92 13.67 16.14
C GLY A 411 28.95 14.70 16.66
N ASP A 412 28.70 14.65 17.96
CA ASP A 412 27.95 15.60 18.78
C ASP A 412 26.49 15.82 18.33
N VAL A 413 25.66 14.83 18.66
CA VAL A 413 24.20 15.00 18.77
C VAL A 413 23.93 16.18 19.71
N PRO A 414 22.98 17.09 19.40
CA PRO A 414 22.44 17.97 20.41
C PRO A 414 21.63 17.10 21.38
N VAL A 415 22.32 16.66 22.43
CA VAL A 415 21.84 15.92 23.59
C VAL A 415 20.44 16.40 23.98
N SER A 416 19.45 15.54 23.73
CA SER A 416 18.24 15.54 24.55
C SER A 416 18.70 15.07 25.93
N ASN A 417 18.55 15.84 27.01
CA ASN A 417 18.87 15.32 28.36
C ASN A 417 17.81 14.32 28.86
N VAL A 418 17.15 13.61 27.94
CA VAL A 418 16.00 12.75 28.21
C VAL A 418 16.06 11.62 27.21
N GLU A 419 16.31 10.42 27.73
CA GLU A 419 16.30 9.16 26.99
C GLU A 419 14.86 8.66 26.73
N VAL A 420 14.58 8.10 25.54
CA VAL A 420 13.30 7.46 25.23
C VAL A 420 13.46 5.95 25.15
N CYS A 421 13.30 5.29 26.29
CA CYS A 421 13.48 3.84 26.39
C CYS A 421 12.54 3.02 25.48
N GLY A 422 13.12 2.02 24.81
CA GLY A 422 12.48 1.01 23.99
C GLY A 422 12.45 1.32 22.50
N ASN A 423 13.28 2.26 22.03
CA ASN A 423 13.33 2.67 20.62
C ASN A 423 14.60 2.18 19.89
N GLY A 424 15.55 1.56 20.59
CA GLY A 424 16.81 1.01 20.07
C GLY A 424 17.83 2.07 19.68
N LEU A 425 17.72 3.28 20.25
CA LEU A 425 18.58 4.42 19.97
C LEU A 425 19.18 4.94 21.27
N ASP A 426 20.35 5.56 21.16
CA ASP A 426 20.99 6.38 22.19
C ASP A 426 20.50 7.82 21.96
N ASP A 427 19.37 8.20 22.59
CA ASP A 427 18.67 9.46 22.31
C ASP A 427 19.35 10.68 22.95
N ASP A 428 20.10 10.46 24.05
CA ASP A 428 20.90 11.47 24.74
C ASP A 428 22.39 11.46 24.34
N ALA A 429 22.82 10.50 23.53
CA ALA A 429 24.17 10.35 22.98
C ALA A 429 25.26 10.18 24.05
N ASP A 430 24.91 9.58 25.19
CA ASP A 430 25.85 9.32 26.27
C ASP A 430 26.64 8.00 26.09
N GLY A 431 26.28 7.21 25.08
CA GLY A 431 26.93 5.97 24.69
C GLY A 431 26.20 4.70 25.15
N ALA A 432 25.02 4.82 25.75
CA ALA A 432 24.13 3.71 26.08
C ALA A 432 22.80 3.82 25.32
N ASP A 433 22.31 2.71 24.78
CA ASP A 433 20.99 2.63 24.14
C ASP A 433 19.97 1.94 25.05
N ASP A 434 18.75 2.49 25.15
CA ASP A 434 17.62 1.89 25.86
C ASP A 434 17.97 1.32 27.25
N CYS A 435 18.10 -0.01 27.36
CA CYS A 435 18.27 -0.72 28.63
C CYS A 435 19.71 -0.77 29.10
N ALA A 436 20.65 -0.30 28.27
CA ALA A 436 21.97 0.04 28.73
C ALA A 436 21.97 1.37 29.52
N GLU A 437 20.93 2.21 29.37
CA GLU A 437 20.85 3.54 29.98
C GLU A 437 20.26 3.52 31.39
N ALA A 438 20.88 4.27 32.31
CA ALA A 438 20.50 4.33 33.72
C ALA A 438 19.10 4.95 33.91
N GLU A 439 18.72 5.92 33.08
CA GLU A 439 17.39 6.55 33.10
C GLU A 439 16.27 5.59 32.68
N CYS A 440 16.61 4.48 32.04
CA CYS A 440 15.69 3.51 31.47
C CYS A 440 15.57 2.20 32.24
N LEU A 441 16.38 2.01 33.29
CA LEU A 441 16.34 0.81 34.15
C LEU A 441 14.97 0.58 34.82
N ASP A 442 14.24 1.66 35.13
CA ASP A 442 12.91 1.59 35.72
C ASP A 442 11.78 1.48 34.66
N ASN A 443 12.11 1.52 33.37
CA ASN A 443 11.13 1.39 32.30
C ASN A 443 10.68 -0.06 32.16
N ALA A 444 9.36 -0.28 32.00
CA ALA A 444 8.78 -1.61 31.84
C ALA A 444 9.34 -2.40 30.64
N VAL A 445 9.93 -1.72 29.64
CA VAL A 445 10.61 -2.36 28.50
C VAL A 445 11.95 -2.98 28.91
N CYS A 446 12.61 -2.43 29.93
CA CYS A 446 13.93 -2.88 30.42
C CYS A 446 13.85 -3.75 31.68
N GLN A 447 12.70 -3.76 32.35
CA GLN A 447 12.41 -4.70 33.43
C GLN A 447 12.10 -6.07 32.85
N CYS A 448 13.14 -6.89 32.70
CA CYS A 448 13.03 -8.31 32.39
C CYS A 448 12.42 -9.07 33.57
N VAL A 449 11.11 -8.92 33.79
CA VAL A 449 10.36 -9.65 34.82
C VAL A 449 9.01 -10.08 34.24
N ASN A 450 8.92 -11.30 33.74
CA ASN A 450 7.63 -11.85 33.26
C ASN A 450 6.89 -12.66 34.36
N ASN A 451 7.47 -12.80 35.56
CA ASN A 451 7.01 -13.63 36.68
C ASN A 451 6.96 -15.13 36.35
N ILE A 452 7.77 -15.60 35.40
CA ILE A 452 7.83 -16.98 34.93
C ILE A 452 9.30 -17.39 34.83
N LYS A 453 9.76 -18.29 35.72
CA LYS A 453 11.06 -18.94 35.57
C LYS A 453 11.02 -19.97 34.45
N ASP A 454 11.66 -19.69 33.31
CA ASP A 454 11.90 -20.67 32.26
C ASP A 454 13.24 -21.41 32.44
N GLY A 455 13.47 -22.44 31.63
CA GLY A 455 14.41 -23.52 31.91
C GLY A 455 15.90 -23.14 31.87
N ASP A 456 16.21 -21.92 31.47
CA ASP A 456 17.52 -21.28 31.36
C ASP A 456 17.84 -20.32 32.53
N GLU A 457 16.94 -20.19 33.52
CA GLU A 457 17.06 -19.23 34.62
C GLU A 457 17.31 -19.88 35.99
N ASP A 458 18.56 -19.83 36.46
CA ASP A 458 18.98 -20.59 37.66
C ASP A 458 18.76 -19.88 39.02
N SER A 459 18.13 -18.69 39.07
CA SER A 459 17.59 -18.09 40.31
C SER A 459 16.88 -16.74 40.14
N ILE A 460 17.18 -15.99 39.08
CA ILE A 460 16.64 -14.66 38.76
C ILE A 460 15.77 -14.81 37.51
N ASP A 461 14.54 -14.28 37.57
CA ASP A 461 13.63 -14.19 36.42
C ASP A 461 14.12 -13.06 35.52
N CYS A 462 14.55 -13.39 34.31
CA CYS A 462 15.03 -12.47 33.27
C CYS A 462 14.17 -12.53 31.99
N GLY A 463 12.96 -13.08 32.06
CA GLY A 463 11.98 -12.96 30.98
C GLY A 463 12.25 -13.82 29.73
N GLY A 464 13.17 -14.79 29.80
CA GLY A 464 13.55 -15.71 28.71
C GLY A 464 14.90 -15.41 28.04
N SER A 465 15.19 -16.05 26.90
CA SER A 465 16.52 -16.05 26.27
C SER A 465 16.97 -14.65 25.80
N CYS A 466 17.66 -13.90 26.67
CA CYS A 466 18.20 -12.58 26.37
C CYS A 466 19.42 -12.64 25.42
N PRO A 467 19.49 -11.76 24.40
CA PRO A 467 20.73 -11.50 23.69
C PRO A 467 21.67 -10.61 24.54
N VAL A 468 22.70 -11.23 25.11
CA VAL A 468 24.05 -10.68 25.43
C VAL A 468 24.14 -9.33 26.18
N ALA A 469 23.25 -9.03 27.13
CA ALA A 469 23.37 -7.81 27.95
C ALA A 469 23.29 -8.04 29.47
N CYS A 470 23.49 -9.27 29.94
CA CYS A 470 23.39 -9.61 31.37
C CYS A 470 24.58 -10.39 31.91
N GLU A 471 25.75 -10.32 31.26
CA GLU A 471 26.96 -10.94 31.79
C GLU A 471 27.98 -9.85 32.17
N GLU A 472 28.33 -9.89 33.47
CA GLU A 472 29.57 -9.40 34.06
C GLU A 472 29.63 -7.94 34.54
N GLN A 473 28.95 -7.64 35.66
CA GLN A 473 29.50 -6.74 36.68
C GLN A 473 29.17 -7.24 38.11
N LEU A 474 30.10 -7.98 38.71
CA LEU A 474 30.26 -8.02 40.16
C LEU A 474 31.73 -7.68 40.48
N PRO A 475 31.99 -6.74 41.41
CA PRO A 475 33.35 -6.34 41.75
C PRO A 475 33.93 -7.28 42.81
N GLU A 476 35.14 -7.81 42.58
CA GLU A 476 35.93 -8.42 43.65
C GLU A 476 37.06 -7.49 44.12
N GLU A 477 37.11 -7.35 45.44
CA GLU A 477 38.14 -6.65 46.18
C GLU A 477 39.49 -7.41 46.14
N GLY A 478 40.58 -6.66 45.98
CA GLY A 478 41.78 -6.90 46.78
C GLY A 478 43.06 -7.43 46.09
N LYS A 479 44.10 -6.60 46.25
CA LYS A 479 45.55 -6.91 46.35
C LYS A 479 46.41 -6.91 45.08
N VAL A 480 47.10 -5.75 44.96
CA VAL A 480 48.51 -5.51 44.59
C VAL A 480 49.39 -6.77 44.57
N GLU A 481 50.10 -7.01 43.45
CA GLU A 481 51.58 -7.02 43.35
C GLU A 481 52.06 -6.87 41.89
N GLU A 482 53.19 -6.19 41.75
CA GLU A 482 53.93 -5.87 40.53
C GLU A 482 54.52 -7.10 39.81
N GLY A 483 54.63 -7.02 38.48
CA GLY A 483 55.84 -7.50 37.80
C GLY A 483 55.70 -8.19 36.44
N LYS A 484 56.39 -7.58 35.47
CA LYS A 484 57.09 -8.17 34.29
C LYS A 484 56.33 -8.44 32.97
N LYS A 485 56.71 -7.59 32.00
CA LYS A 485 57.37 -7.86 30.70
C LYS A 485 56.66 -8.72 29.65
N GLU A 486 56.26 -8.01 28.59
CA GLU A 486 56.37 -8.28 27.14
C GLU A 486 56.93 -9.64 26.67
N GLU A 487 56.18 -10.30 25.78
CA GLU A 487 56.65 -10.81 24.47
C GLU A 487 55.44 -11.15 23.55
N PRO A 488 55.57 -11.07 22.21
CA PRO A 488 54.44 -11.12 21.27
C PRO A 488 54.18 -12.53 20.74
N VAL A 489 52.91 -12.89 20.53
CA VAL A 489 52.52 -14.19 19.92
C VAL A 489 52.10 -14.00 18.46
N GLU A 490 52.71 -14.83 17.62
CA GLU A 490 52.64 -14.89 16.16
C GLU A 490 51.23 -15.13 15.60
N VAL A 491 50.97 -14.47 14.47
CA VAL A 491 49.81 -14.65 13.59
C VAL A 491 49.97 -15.95 12.80
N ALA A 492 49.05 -16.91 13.01
CA ALA A 492 48.90 -18.09 12.16
C ALA A 492 47.86 -17.81 11.06
N THR A 493 48.27 -17.96 9.80
CA THR A 493 47.45 -17.86 8.60
C THR A 493 46.75 -19.20 8.29
N GLU A 494 45.44 -19.19 8.09
CA GLU A 494 44.67 -20.34 7.61
C GLU A 494 44.70 -20.46 6.06
N PRO A 495 44.60 -21.68 5.49
CA PRO A 495 44.69 -21.91 4.05
C PRO A 495 43.35 -21.67 3.33
N THR A 496 43.43 -21.03 2.16
CA THR A 496 42.30 -20.80 1.24
C THR A 496 41.82 -22.09 0.58
N GLU A 497 40.54 -22.46 0.77
CA GLU A 497 39.87 -23.52 0.01
C GLU A 497 39.46 -23.04 -1.40
N GLU A 498 39.94 -23.75 -2.44
CA GLU A 498 39.50 -23.58 -3.82
C GLU A 498 38.12 -24.22 -4.06
N LYS A 499 37.12 -23.39 -4.41
CA LYS A 499 35.80 -23.85 -4.87
C LYS A 499 35.93 -24.56 -6.24
N LYS A 500 35.81 -25.88 -6.27
CA LYS A 500 35.68 -26.66 -7.52
C LYS A 500 34.33 -26.38 -8.20
N SER A 501 34.40 -25.77 -9.38
CA SER A 501 33.26 -25.43 -10.23
C SER A 501 32.57 -26.67 -10.83
N LEU A 502 31.26 -26.80 -10.58
CA LEU A 502 30.36 -27.87 -11.02
C LEU A 502 29.93 -27.75 -12.51
N TRP A 503 30.83 -27.33 -13.39
CA TRP A 503 30.52 -27.09 -14.81
C TRP A 503 30.08 -28.36 -15.58
N TRP A 504 30.54 -29.53 -15.16
CA TRP A 504 30.17 -30.81 -15.76
C TRP A 504 28.69 -31.18 -15.58
N LEU A 505 28.02 -30.61 -14.58
CA LEU A 505 26.58 -30.82 -14.34
C LEU A 505 25.74 -30.16 -15.45
N TRP A 506 26.13 -28.97 -15.92
CA TRP A 506 25.44 -28.25 -16.98
C TRP A 506 25.55 -28.96 -18.34
N VAL A 507 26.68 -29.62 -18.61
CA VAL A 507 26.86 -30.42 -19.82
C VAL A 507 25.91 -31.62 -19.86
N LEU A 508 25.66 -32.27 -18.72
CA LEU A 508 24.70 -33.37 -18.62
C LEU A 508 23.25 -32.92 -18.84
N ILE A 509 22.87 -31.75 -18.33
CA ILE A 509 21.52 -31.19 -18.52
C ILE A 509 21.26 -30.87 -20.00
N ILE A 510 22.24 -30.28 -20.69
CA ILE A 510 22.12 -29.97 -22.12
C ILE A 510 21.99 -31.25 -22.96
N LEU A 511 22.75 -32.30 -22.63
CA LEU A 511 22.64 -33.60 -23.31
C LEU A 511 21.24 -34.23 -23.14
N PHE A 512 20.63 -34.09 -21.96
CA PHE A 512 19.27 -34.56 -21.71
C PHE A 512 18.21 -33.77 -22.48
N LEU A 513 18.36 -32.44 -22.58
CA LEU A 513 17.44 -31.60 -23.34
C LEU A 513 17.52 -31.88 -24.85
N VAL A 514 18.73 -31.98 -25.39
CA VAL A 514 18.94 -32.31 -26.80
C VAL A 514 18.45 -33.72 -27.11
N GLY A 515 18.71 -34.70 -26.23
CA GLY A 515 18.20 -36.05 -26.35
C GLY A 515 16.67 -36.13 -26.29
N GLY A 516 16.04 -35.35 -25.40
CA GLY A 516 14.59 -35.26 -25.27
C GLY A 516 13.92 -34.67 -26.51
N VAL A 517 14.49 -33.61 -27.08
CA VAL A 517 14.00 -32.98 -28.32
C VAL A 517 14.15 -33.93 -29.52
N LEU A 518 15.27 -34.64 -29.63
CA LEU A 518 15.49 -35.64 -30.68
C LEU A 518 14.52 -36.83 -30.56
N PHE A 519 14.29 -37.33 -29.33
CA PHE A 519 13.33 -38.40 -29.08
C PHE A 519 11.90 -37.96 -29.44
N PHE A 520 11.52 -36.74 -29.08
CA PHE A 520 10.20 -36.18 -29.40
C PHE A 520 10.01 -36.01 -30.91
N TYR A 521 11.02 -35.50 -31.61
CA TYR A 521 11.00 -35.32 -33.06
C TYR A 521 10.87 -36.67 -33.80
N VAL A 522 11.68 -37.67 -33.44
CA VAL A 522 11.64 -38.99 -34.09
C VAL A 522 10.34 -39.72 -33.78
N LYS A 523 9.84 -39.65 -32.53
CA LYS A 523 8.68 -40.43 -32.11
C LYS A 523 7.34 -39.83 -32.50
N TYR A 524 7.21 -38.50 -32.62
CA TYR A 524 5.91 -37.84 -32.85
C TYR A 524 5.77 -37.18 -34.23
N ILE A 525 6.86 -36.71 -34.84
CA ILE A 525 6.81 -36.02 -36.14
C ILE A 525 7.01 -37.02 -37.28
N LYS A 526 7.97 -37.95 -37.16
CA LYS A 526 8.29 -38.91 -38.24
C LYS A 526 7.26 -40.05 -38.39
N THR A 527 6.49 -40.35 -37.35
CA THR A 527 5.40 -41.37 -37.34
C THR A 527 4.04 -40.82 -37.80
N GLY A 528 3.98 -39.57 -38.28
CA GLY A 528 2.88 -39.08 -39.11
C GLY A 528 1.54 -38.82 -38.41
N LYS A 529 1.52 -38.56 -37.09
CA LYS A 529 0.27 -38.29 -36.35
C LYS A 529 -0.05 -36.83 -36.06
N ILE A 530 0.80 -35.86 -36.43
CA ILE A 530 0.51 -34.42 -36.25
C ILE A 530 1.03 -33.62 -37.45
N VAL A 531 0.13 -32.93 -38.17
CA VAL A 531 0.46 -32.04 -39.29
C VAL A 531 0.62 -30.60 -38.75
N LEU A 532 1.84 -30.06 -38.81
CA LEU A 532 2.24 -28.77 -38.22
C LEU A 532 1.61 -27.53 -38.90
N SER A 533 0.88 -27.67 -40.02
CA SER A 533 0.36 -26.56 -40.82
C SER A 533 -0.95 -25.93 -40.31
N ASN A 534 -1.53 -26.45 -39.22
CA ASN A 534 -2.76 -25.89 -38.62
C ASN A 534 -2.52 -24.96 -37.42
N ILE A 535 -1.27 -24.75 -37.00
CA ILE A 535 -0.94 -23.83 -35.88
C ILE A 535 -0.66 -22.40 -36.39
N PHE A 536 -0.32 -22.22 -37.67
CA PHE A 536 -0.02 -20.91 -38.27
C PHE A 536 -1.04 -20.48 -39.36
N LYS A 537 -2.34 -20.45 -39.02
CA LYS A 537 -3.34 -19.75 -39.84
C LYS A 537 -3.76 -18.43 -39.18
N LYS A 538 -3.51 -17.33 -39.90
CA LYS A 538 -3.99 -15.97 -39.58
C LYS A 538 -5.52 -15.99 -39.42
N LYS A 539 -6.03 -15.50 -38.29
CA LYS A 539 -7.47 -15.28 -38.07
C LYS A 539 -8.00 -14.17 -39.00
N PRO A 540 -9.25 -14.25 -39.49
CA PRO A 540 -9.88 -13.17 -40.25
C PRO A 540 -10.08 -11.93 -39.37
N LYS A 541 -9.94 -10.75 -40.00
CA LYS A 541 -10.07 -9.42 -39.36
C LYS A 541 -11.46 -9.28 -38.72
N GLY A 542 -11.48 -8.94 -37.44
CA GLY A 542 -12.68 -8.46 -36.75
C GLY A 542 -13.15 -7.10 -37.30
N PRO A 543 -14.37 -6.66 -36.93
CA PRO A 543 -14.97 -5.45 -37.46
C PRO A 543 -14.12 -4.21 -37.15
N THR A 544 -14.13 -3.27 -38.08
CA THR A 544 -13.31 -2.05 -38.04
C THR A 544 -13.89 -1.02 -37.08
N PHE A 545 -13.06 -0.11 -36.56
CA PHE A 545 -13.44 0.96 -35.62
C PHE A 545 -14.59 1.86 -36.14
N GLU A 546 -14.75 1.99 -37.46
CA GLU A 546 -15.90 2.66 -38.10
C GLU A 546 -17.25 1.92 -37.88
N ASP A 547 -17.23 0.59 -37.73
CA ASP A 547 -18.44 -0.22 -37.47
C ASP A 547 -18.97 -0.02 -36.04
N PHE A 548 -18.07 0.27 -35.09
CA PHE A 548 -18.46 0.64 -33.72
C PHE A 548 -19.04 2.06 -33.62
N ARG A 549 -18.58 2.99 -34.46
CA ARG A 549 -19.10 4.36 -34.50
C ARG A 549 -20.56 4.41 -34.95
N ARG A 550 -20.96 3.56 -35.91
CA ARG A 550 -22.34 3.47 -36.43
C ARG A 550 -23.35 2.86 -35.44
N GLN A 551 -22.91 2.09 -34.45
CA GLN A 551 -23.80 1.58 -33.39
C GLN A 551 -23.98 2.56 -32.22
N SER A 552 -23.14 3.61 -32.12
CA SER A 552 -23.20 4.62 -31.06
C SER A 552 -23.95 5.91 -31.41
N GLU A 553 -24.50 6.04 -32.63
CA GLU A 553 -25.37 7.17 -32.97
C GLU A 553 -26.78 6.96 -32.41
N PHE A 554 -26.95 7.34 -31.14
CA PHE A 554 -28.26 7.65 -30.59
C PHE A 554 -28.92 8.72 -31.47
N ARG A 555 -30.05 8.38 -32.09
CA ARG A 555 -30.94 9.37 -32.70
C ARG A 555 -31.32 10.39 -31.63
N PRO A 556 -31.08 11.70 -31.83
CA PRO A 556 -31.56 12.71 -30.89
C PRO A 556 -33.09 12.68 -30.88
N VAL A 557 -33.66 12.59 -29.68
CA VAL A 557 -35.08 12.83 -29.41
C VAL A 557 -35.37 14.26 -29.88
N GLN A 558 -36.19 14.40 -30.91
CA GLN A 558 -36.72 15.69 -31.32
C GLN A 558 -37.53 16.27 -30.15
N THR A 559 -37.03 17.34 -29.55
CA THR A 559 -37.77 18.20 -28.64
C THR A 559 -39.01 18.72 -29.34
N ALA A 560 -40.18 18.28 -28.89
CA ALA A 560 -41.46 18.87 -29.25
C ALA A 560 -41.46 20.35 -28.81
N GLN A 561 -41.67 21.25 -29.76
CA GLN A 561 -41.79 22.69 -29.52
C GLN A 561 -42.99 22.99 -28.61
N PRO A 562 -42.91 24.02 -27.74
CA PRO A 562 -44.04 24.43 -26.92
C PRO A 562 -45.10 25.14 -27.77
N GLN A 563 -46.27 24.51 -27.92
CA GLN A 563 -47.46 25.15 -28.47
C GLN A 563 -48.02 26.20 -27.49
N ARG A 564 -48.08 27.42 -28.01
CA ARG A 564 -48.71 28.62 -27.46
C ARG A 564 -50.20 28.38 -27.17
N THR A 565 -50.59 28.41 -25.90
CA THR A 565 -52.00 28.37 -25.48
C THR A 565 -52.60 29.77 -25.43
N GLN A 566 -53.66 29.99 -26.20
CA GLN A 566 -54.60 31.09 -26.04
C GLN A 566 -55.90 30.58 -25.38
N SER A 567 -56.40 31.39 -24.44
CA SER A 567 -57.81 31.68 -24.11
C SER A 567 -58.77 30.59 -23.55
N LYS A 568 -59.04 30.74 -22.23
CA LYS A 568 -60.31 30.74 -21.46
C LYS A 568 -61.54 29.88 -21.88
N SER A 569 -61.89 28.94 -20.96
CA SER A 569 -63.21 28.59 -20.32
C SER A 569 -64.42 28.08 -21.15
N PRO A 570 -65.45 27.40 -20.56
CA PRO A 570 -65.58 26.72 -19.24
C PRO A 570 -66.25 25.29 -19.22
N VAL A 571 -65.97 24.55 -18.13
CA VAL A 571 -66.80 23.61 -17.30
C VAL A 571 -67.86 22.65 -17.92
N ARG A 572 -67.67 21.31 -17.72
CA ARG A 572 -68.71 20.35 -17.19
C ARG A 572 -68.08 19.00 -16.75
N PRO A 573 -68.68 18.25 -15.78
CA PRO A 573 -68.03 17.10 -15.13
C PRO A 573 -68.56 15.70 -15.49
N ALA A 574 -67.74 14.70 -15.10
CA ALA A 574 -68.02 13.29 -14.74
C ALA A 574 -68.11 12.20 -15.84
N GLN A 575 -67.21 11.21 -15.80
CA GLN A 575 -67.49 9.80 -15.44
C GLN A 575 -66.23 8.88 -15.47
N PRO A 576 -66.23 7.74 -14.74
CA PRO A 576 -65.04 6.90 -14.51
C PRO A 576 -64.91 5.75 -15.51
N GLY A 577 -63.69 5.53 -16.04
CA GLY A 577 -63.34 4.42 -16.95
C GLY A 577 -62.21 3.55 -16.40
N LYS A 578 -62.40 2.22 -16.52
CA LYS A 578 -61.59 1.12 -15.98
C LYS A 578 -60.13 1.09 -16.51
N PRO A 579 -59.16 0.53 -15.76
CA PRO A 579 -57.79 0.37 -16.25
C PRO A 579 -57.68 -0.77 -17.27
N PHE A 580 -57.23 -0.44 -18.48
CA PHE A 580 -56.71 -1.38 -19.47
C PHE A 580 -55.24 -1.68 -19.15
N THR A 581 -54.92 -2.92 -18.81
CA THR A 581 -53.54 -3.43 -18.79
C THR A 581 -53.16 -3.89 -20.20
N THR A 582 -52.29 -3.14 -20.89
CA THR A 582 -51.61 -3.60 -22.11
C THR A 582 -50.24 -4.16 -21.74
N MET A 583 -50.11 -5.50 -21.77
CA MET A 583 -48.79 -6.15 -21.80
C MET A 583 -48.10 -5.84 -23.12
N LYS A 584 -46.88 -5.30 -23.07
CA LYS A 584 -46.00 -5.18 -24.24
C LYS A 584 -45.57 -6.59 -24.70
N PRO A 585 -45.50 -6.87 -26.01
CA PRO A 585 -44.86 -8.08 -26.51
C PRO A 585 -43.35 -8.04 -26.21
N LYS A 586 -42.79 -9.13 -25.69
CA LYS A 586 -41.35 -9.31 -25.42
C LYS A 586 -40.54 -9.18 -26.72
N SER A 587 -39.32 -8.62 -26.63
CA SER A 587 -38.42 -8.54 -27.79
C SER A 587 -37.83 -9.92 -28.08
N LYS A 588 -37.34 -10.13 -29.31
CA LYS A 588 -36.66 -11.37 -29.69
C LYS A 588 -35.40 -11.64 -28.86
N GLU A 589 -34.74 -10.59 -28.36
CA GLU A 589 -33.57 -10.75 -27.51
C GLU A 589 -33.93 -11.34 -26.13
N ASP A 590 -35.11 -10.98 -25.59
CA ASP A 590 -35.59 -11.54 -24.32
C ASP A 590 -35.93 -13.04 -24.42
N GLU A 591 -36.46 -13.47 -25.57
CA GLU A 591 -36.73 -14.90 -25.85
C GLU A 591 -35.43 -15.70 -26.02
N GLU A 592 -34.41 -15.13 -26.66
CA GLU A 592 -33.10 -15.79 -26.81
C GLU A 592 -32.34 -15.87 -25.48
N LEU A 593 -32.45 -14.84 -24.63
CA LEU A 593 -31.86 -14.83 -23.30
C LEU A 593 -32.51 -15.90 -22.40
N GLU A 594 -33.84 -15.99 -22.38
CA GLU A 594 -34.55 -17.03 -21.62
C GLU A 594 -34.22 -18.45 -22.12
N ARG A 595 -34.00 -18.62 -23.43
CA ARG A 595 -33.57 -19.90 -24.01
C ARG A 595 -32.17 -20.28 -23.54
N SER A 596 -31.23 -19.34 -23.53
CA SER A 596 -29.86 -19.56 -23.09
C SER A 596 -29.79 -19.92 -21.60
N MET A 597 -30.61 -19.26 -20.75
CA MET A 597 -30.64 -19.57 -19.32
C MET A 597 -31.24 -20.94 -19.03
N ARG A 598 -32.24 -21.40 -19.78
CA ARG A 598 -32.79 -22.75 -19.64
C ARG A 598 -31.84 -23.85 -20.09
N GLU A 599 -31.01 -23.60 -21.09
CA GLU A 599 -29.97 -24.54 -21.51
C GLU A 599 -28.82 -24.61 -20.50
N ALA A 600 -28.42 -23.47 -19.94
CA ALA A 600 -27.44 -23.43 -18.85
C ALA A 600 -27.93 -24.16 -17.59
N GLU A 601 -29.20 -24.02 -17.22
CA GLU A 601 -29.78 -24.73 -16.07
C GLU A 601 -29.84 -26.25 -16.27
N LYS A 602 -30.04 -26.71 -17.52
CA LYS A 602 -29.98 -28.14 -17.86
C LYS A 602 -28.57 -28.73 -17.74
N LEU A 603 -27.53 -27.95 -18.03
CA LEU A 603 -26.13 -28.38 -17.91
C LEU A 603 -25.63 -28.44 -16.46
N LEU A 604 -26.31 -27.77 -15.53
CA LEU A 604 -25.98 -27.78 -14.10
C LEU A 604 -26.73 -28.87 -13.31
N LYS A 605 -27.76 -29.49 -13.90
CA LYS A 605 -28.58 -30.54 -13.27
C LYS A 605 -28.40 -31.93 -13.89
N GLY A 606 -27.45 -32.09 -14.81
CA GLY A 606 -26.99 -33.39 -15.36
C GLY A 606 -25.51 -33.55 -15.09
#